data_AF-A0A846E204-F1
#
_entry.id   AF-A0A846E204-F1
#
_cell.length_a   1.000
_cell.length_b   1.000
_cell.length_c   1.000
_cell.angle_alpha   90.00
_cell.angle_beta   90.00
_cell.angle_gamma   90.00
#
_symmetry.space_group_name_H-M   'P 1'
#
loop_
_entity.id
_entity.type
_entity.pdbx_description
1 polymer ?
#
loop_
_entity_poly.entity_id
_entity_poly.type
_entity_poly.pdbx_seq_one_letter_code
_entity_poly.pdbx_strand_id
1 'polypeptide(L)'
;QQWVKAVVKAMKEWEVYLPLVEVEKAELADLIIKRSHPPLGATINRETGKLDIPPARAAQTSYKFYLRKFTDNIPLLYHRMTIQLSPGQSYQSTLATARHEIGHALGIWGHSDLETDALYTSQVSNPPAISPRDINTLKKVYEQPTRLGWTLPRVGIRR
;
A
#
# COMPACT_ATOMS: atom_id res chain seq x y z
N GLN A 1 5.07 13.76 17.21
CA GLN A 1 3.66 13.71 16.76
C GLN A 1 3.44 14.04 15.27
N GLN A 2 4.32 14.78 14.60
CA GLN A 2 4.13 15.21 13.19
C GLN A 2 3.90 14.05 12.20
N TRP A 3 4.61 12.93 12.36
CA TRP A 3 4.44 11.75 11.50
C TRP A 3 2.99 11.24 11.48
N VAL A 4 2.38 11.07 12.67
CA VAL A 4 1.00 10.58 12.78
C VAL A 4 0.04 11.59 12.15
N LYS A 5 0.23 12.89 12.39
CA LYS A 5 -0.59 13.95 11.79
C LYS A 5 -0.52 13.93 10.26
N ALA A 6 0.65 13.64 9.68
CA ALA A 6 0.81 13.54 8.22
C ALA A 6 0.10 12.32 7.65
N VAL A 7 0.26 11.15 8.29
CA VAL A 7 -0.41 9.91 7.86
C VAL A 7 -1.92 10.02 7.97
N VAL A 8 -2.44 10.52 9.10
CA VAL A 8 -3.89 10.73 9.29
C VAL A 8 -4.43 11.74 8.28
N LYS A 9 -3.66 12.79 7.94
CA LYS A 9 -4.06 13.73 6.88
C LYS A 9 -4.14 13.03 5.52
N ALA A 10 -3.13 12.24 5.14
CA ALA A 10 -3.15 11.49 3.89
C ALA A 10 -4.34 10.53 3.82
N MET A 11 -4.64 9.82 4.91
CA MET A 11 -5.82 8.95 5.00
C MET A 11 -7.11 9.74 4.77
N LYS A 12 -7.30 10.87 5.45
CA LYS A 12 -8.50 11.72 5.28
C LYS A 12 -8.65 12.27 3.87
N GLU A 13 -7.55 12.54 3.18
CA GLU A 13 -7.60 13.02 1.79
C GLU A 13 -8.04 11.91 0.82
N TRP A 14 -7.66 10.65 1.06
CA TRP A 14 -8.17 9.51 0.33
C TRP A 14 -9.62 9.15 0.71
N GLU A 15 -10.00 9.36 1.97
CA GLU A 15 -11.35 9.12 2.51
C GLU A 15 -12.45 9.87 1.74
N VAL A 16 -12.11 11.02 1.14
CA VAL A 16 -13.00 11.81 0.27
C VAL A 16 -13.51 10.99 -0.93
N TYR A 17 -12.75 10.01 -1.40
CA TYR A 17 -13.03 9.23 -2.61
C TYR A 17 -13.41 7.78 -2.35
N LEU A 18 -12.95 7.21 -1.24
CA LEU A 18 -13.22 5.83 -0.85
C LEU A 18 -13.40 5.78 0.68
N PRO A 19 -14.43 5.10 1.21
CA PRO A 19 -14.64 5.04 2.66
C PRO A 19 -13.48 4.31 3.35
N LEU A 20 -12.67 5.06 4.10
CA LEU A 20 -11.60 4.54 4.93
C LEU A 20 -12.00 4.68 6.39
N VAL A 21 -12.01 3.56 7.13
CA VAL A 21 -12.42 3.53 8.54
C VAL A 21 -11.24 3.06 9.38
N GLU A 22 -10.94 3.82 10.43
CA GLU A 22 -9.95 3.41 11.44
C GLU A 22 -10.55 2.33 12.35
N VAL A 23 -9.76 1.30 12.63
CA VAL A 23 -10.15 0.18 13.49
C VAL A 23 -9.19 0.07 14.66
N GLU A 24 -9.71 -0.27 15.84
CA GLU A 24 -8.93 -0.32 17.08
C GLU A 24 -7.91 -1.47 17.12
N LYS A 25 -8.16 -2.54 16.37
CA LYS A 25 -7.36 -3.77 16.36
C LYS A 25 -6.73 -4.00 15.00
N ALA A 26 -5.41 -4.16 14.97
CA ALA A 26 -4.66 -4.39 13.74
C ALA A 26 -5.09 -5.67 13.00
N GLU A 27 -5.64 -6.66 13.72
CA GLU A 27 -6.13 -7.91 13.16
C GLU A 27 -7.39 -7.71 12.31
N LEU A 28 -8.14 -6.64 12.57
CA LEU A 28 -9.35 -6.26 11.83
C LEU A 28 -9.04 -5.34 10.64
N ALA A 29 -7.80 -4.85 10.52
CA ALA A 29 -7.42 -3.90 9.49
C ALA A 29 -7.08 -4.61 8.17
N ASP A 30 -7.66 -4.10 7.07
CA ASP A 30 -7.28 -4.45 5.70
C ASP A 30 -6.03 -3.67 5.24
N LEU A 31 -5.76 -2.50 5.85
CA LEU A 31 -4.57 -1.67 5.62
C LEU A 31 -3.89 -1.33 6.94
N ILE A 32 -2.61 -1.69 7.08
CA ILE A 32 -1.78 -1.35 8.24
C ILE A 32 -0.69 -0.38 7.82
N ILE A 33 -0.57 0.76 8.51
CA ILE A 33 0.53 1.72 8.30
C ILE A 33 1.46 1.68 9.51
N LYS A 34 2.71 1.26 9.29
CA LYS A 34 3.73 1.10 10.32
C LYS A 34 4.77 2.21 10.23
N ARG A 35 5.07 2.82 11.38
CA ARG A 35 6.21 3.72 11.54
C ARG A 35 7.49 2.90 11.71
N SER A 36 8.06 2.44 10.61
CA SER A 36 9.25 1.59 10.58
C SER A 36 10.00 1.75 9.26
N HIS A 37 11.33 1.57 9.27
CA HIS A 37 12.10 1.51 8.04
C HIS A 37 11.70 0.29 7.20
N PRO A 38 11.54 0.42 5.88
CA PRO A 38 11.41 -0.71 4.98
C PRO A 38 12.60 -1.66 5.09
N PRO A 39 12.41 -2.97 4.86
CA PRO A 39 13.50 -3.93 4.86
C PRO A 39 14.54 -3.57 3.78
N LEU A 40 15.82 -3.58 4.14
CA LEU A 40 16.93 -3.19 3.26
C LEU A 40 17.18 -4.17 2.11
N GLY A 41 16.49 -5.32 2.05
CA GLY A 41 16.53 -6.24 0.90
C GLY A 41 17.93 -6.68 0.46
N ALA A 42 18.91 -6.68 1.38
CA ALA A 42 20.30 -6.96 1.03
C ALA A 42 20.45 -8.37 0.47
N THR A 43 21.17 -8.51 -0.64
CA THR A 43 21.43 -9.80 -1.28
C THR A 43 22.92 -10.04 -1.39
N ILE A 44 23.33 -11.30 -1.52
CA ILE A 44 24.73 -11.62 -1.84
C ILE A 44 24.80 -11.76 -3.36
N ASN A 45 25.63 -10.95 -4.00
CA ASN A 45 25.92 -11.09 -5.43
C ASN A 45 26.66 -12.42 -5.62
N ARG A 46 26.03 -13.36 -6.34
CA ARG A 46 26.54 -14.73 -6.51
C ARG A 46 27.85 -14.82 -7.29
N GLU A 47 28.16 -13.83 -8.10
CA GLU A 47 29.38 -13.81 -8.94
C GLU A 47 30.58 -13.23 -8.20
N THR A 48 30.34 -12.20 -7.36
CA THR A 48 31.42 -11.48 -6.66
C THR A 48 31.55 -11.86 -5.18
N GLY A 49 30.57 -12.59 -4.63
CA GLY A 49 30.50 -12.93 -3.22
C GLY A 49 30.28 -11.74 -2.28
N LYS A 50 30.04 -10.53 -2.83
CA LYS A 50 29.87 -9.30 -2.06
C LYS A 50 28.41 -9.09 -1.66
N LEU A 51 28.23 -8.47 -0.51
CA LEU A 51 26.93 -7.99 -0.04
C LEU A 51 26.51 -6.79 -0.89
N ASP A 52 25.39 -6.93 -1.58
CA ASP A 52 24.72 -5.88 -2.32
C ASP A 52 23.57 -5.33 -1.46
N ILE A 53 23.73 -4.08 -0.99
CA ILE A 53 22.74 -3.39 -0.16
C ILE A 53 22.11 -2.30 -1.01
N PRO A 54 20.84 -2.44 -1.43
CA PRO A 54 20.16 -1.39 -2.17
C PRO A 54 19.98 -0.14 -1.29
N PRO A 55 19.80 1.05 -1.91
CA PRO A 55 19.55 2.29 -1.19
C PRO A 55 18.37 2.17 -0.22
N ALA A 56 18.48 2.83 0.93
CA ALA A 56 17.41 2.90 1.91
C ALA A 56 16.16 3.54 1.29
N ARG A 57 15.01 2.87 1.43
CA ARG A 57 13.73 3.34 0.88
C ARG A 57 13.00 4.18 1.93
N ALA A 58 12.40 5.28 1.48
CA ALA A 58 11.51 6.11 2.28
C ALA A 58 10.32 5.31 2.83
N ALA A 59 9.74 4.48 1.96
CA ALA A 59 8.60 3.65 2.28
C ALA A 59 8.52 2.40 1.40
N GLN A 60 7.61 1.50 1.77
CA GLN A 60 7.26 0.32 0.99
C GLN A 60 5.82 -0.09 1.29
N THR A 61 5.03 -0.28 0.24
CA THR A 61 3.73 -0.96 0.28
C THR A 61 3.89 -2.43 -0.10
N SER A 62 3.23 -3.30 0.66
CA SER A 62 3.22 -4.75 0.45
C SER A 62 1.83 -5.32 0.68
N TYR A 63 1.57 -6.51 0.16
CA TYR A 63 0.31 -7.22 0.36
C TYR A 63 0.56 -8.64 0.84
N LYS A 64 -0.44 -9.19 1.52
CA LYS A 64 -0.54 -10.62 1.84
C LYS A 64 -1.94 -11.10 1.56
N PHE A 65 -2.06 -12.20 0.79
CA PHE A 65 -3.32 -12.93 0.66
C PHE A 65 -3.46 -13.97 1.77
N TYR A 66 -4.68 -14.20 2.23
CA TYR A 66 -4.99 -15.23 3.22
C TYR A 66 -6.44 -15.70 3.08
N LEU A 67 -6.72 -16.89 3.60
CA LEU A 67 -8.07 -17.44 3.65
C LEU A 67 -8.70 -17.15 5.01
N ARG A 68 -9.91 -16.61 5.01
CA ARG A 68 -10.74 -16.47 6.20
C ARG A 68 -11.90 -17.44 6.12
N LYS A 69 -12.15 -18.18 7.20
CA LYS A 69 -13.33 -19.03 7.32
C LYS A 69 -14.48 -18.19 7.86
N PHE A 70 -15.65 -18.30 7.22
CA PHE A 70 -16.92 -17.79 7.74
C PHE A 70 -17.81 -18.96 8.17
N THR A 71 -19.03 -18.65 8.62
CA THR A 71 -20.12 -19.61 8.83
C THR A 71 -20.16 -20.61 7.66
N ASP A 72 -20.28 -21.89 7.98
CA ASP A 72 -20.24 -23.04 7.06
C ASP A 72 -18.87 -23.49 6.52
N ASN A 73 -17.75 -23.07 7.15
CA ASN A 73 -16.39 -23.54 6.82
C ASN A 73 -15.92 -23.23 5.38
N ILE A 74 -16.61 -22.33 4.68
CA ILE A 74 -16.25 -21.97 3.31
C ILE A 74 -15.12 -20.92 3.36
N PRO A 75 -13.93 -21.21 2.77
CA PRO A 75 -12.81 -20.29 2.80
C PRO A 75 -13.01 -19.17 1.77
N LEU A 76 -12.98 -17.93 2.24
CA LEU A 76 -12.99 -16.72 1.41
C LEU A 76 -11.57 -16.18 1.25
N LEU A 77 -11.22 -15.73 0.05
CA LEU A 77 -9.93 -15.08 -0.22
C LEU A 77 -9.96 -13.62 0.22
N TYR A 78 -9.07 -13.26 1.14
CA TYR A 78 -8.86 -11.91 1.61
C TYR A 78 -7.42 -11.46 1.36
N HIS A 79 -7.20 -10.15 1.46
CA HIS A 79 -5.88 -9.56 1.44
C HIS A 79 -5.71 -8.57 2.59
N ARG A 80 -4.46 -8.32 2.93
CA ARG A 80 -4.07 -7.22 3.82
C ARG A 80 -2.91 -6.48 3.20
N MET A 81 -3.03 -5.16 3.18
CA MET A 81 -2.01 -4.22 2.77
C MET A 81 -1.20 -3.77 3.97
N THR A 82 0.11 -3.62 3.80
CA THR A 82 1.00 -3.07 4.83
C THR A 82 1.92 -2.03 4.20
N ILE A 83 1.83 -0.81 4.71
CA ILE A 83 2.72 0.30 4.40
C ILE A 83 3.74 0.43 5.52
N GLN A 84 5.02 0.44 5.18
CA GLN A 84 6.10 0.79 6.11
C GLN A 84 6.62 2.16 5.72
N LEU A 85 6.49 3.15 6.61
CA LEU A 85 6.93 4.53 6.37
C LEU A 85 8.02 4.90 7.36
N SER A 86 9.15 5.41 6.86
CA SER A 86 10.31 5.72 7.69
C SER A 86 10.01 6.86 8.71
N PRO A 87 10.52 6.77 9.95
CA PRO A 87 10.17 7.69 11.05
C PRO A 87 10.82 9.09 11.03
N GLY A 88 11.77 9.37 10.13
CA GLY A 88 12.67 10.54 10.20
C GLY A 88 12.43 11.65 9.17
N GLN A 89 11.34 11.61 8.41
CA GLN A 89 11.05 12.60 7.38
C GLN A 89 10.39 13.86 7.93
N SER A 90 10.49 14.96 7.17
CA SER A 90 9.70 16.18 7.43
C SER A 90 8.19 15.88 7.36
N TYR A 91 7.35 16.74 7.93
CA TYR A 91 5.90 16.60 7.82
C TYR A 91 5.43 16.53 6.36
N GLN A 92 5.94 17.40 5.49
CA GLN A 92 5.53 17.46 4.07
C GLN A 92 5.99 16.21 3.30
N SER A 93 7.22 15.76 3.51
CA SER A 93 7.74 14.53 2.89
C SER A 93 6.98 13.29 3.40
N THR A 94 6.64 13.25 4.68
CA THR A 94 5.83 12.17 5.27
C THR A 94 4.43 12.15 4.64
N LEU A 95 3.80 13.32 4.50
CA LEU A 95 2.47 13.46 3.89
C LEU A 95 2.48 13.03 2.43
N ALA A 96 3.46 13.49 1.66
CA ALA A 96 3.67 13.12 0.26
C ALA A 96 3.80 11.60 0.10
N THR A 97 4.71 11.01 0.86
CA THR A 97 4.99 9.57 0.82
C THR A 97 3.76 8.79 1.27
N ALA A 98 3.07 9.22 2.33
CA ALA A 98 1.85 8.55 2.78
C ALA A 98 0.74 8.60 1.73
N ARG A 99 0.53 9.72 1.02
CA ARG A 99 -0.44 9.80 -0.09
C ARG A 99 -0.13 8.77 -1.17
N HIS A 100 1.13 8.72 -1.60
CA HIS A 100 1.63 7.82 -2.63
C HIS A 100 1.42 6.35 -2.26
N GLU A 101 1.90 5.94 -1.08
CA GLU A 101 1.82 4.57 -0.60
C GLU A 101 0.38 4.14 -0.30
N ILE A 102 -0.49 5.04 0.16
CA ILE A 102 -1.93 4.73 0.28
C ILE A 102 -2.53 4.48 -1.11
N GLY A 103 -2.16 5.25 -2.13
CA GLY A 103 -2.58 4.98 -3.52
C GLY A 103 -2.19 3.57 -3.99
N HIS A 104 -0.97 3.12 -3.69
CA HIS A 104 -0.55 1.73 -3.91
C HIS A 104 -1.39 0.73 -3.11
N ALA A 105 -1.65 1.02 -1.84
CA ALA A 105 -2.44 0.15 -0.98
C ALA A 105 -3.89 0.00 -1.48
N LEU A 106 -4.45 1.03 -2.11
CA LEU A 106 -5.77 0.99 -2.72
C LEU A 106 -5.77 0.27 -4.08
N GLY A 107 -4.61 -0.02 -4.66
CA GLY A 107 -4.49 -0.87 -5.85
C GLY A 107 -3.90 -0.22 -7.09
N ILE A 108 -3.47 1.05 -7.01
CA ILE A 108 -2.71 1.69 -8.09
C ILE A 108 -1.26 1.21 -8.01
N TRP A 109 -0.91 0.08 -8.62
CA TRP A 109 0.45 -0.49 -8.52
C TRP A 109 1.50 0.17 -9.43
N GLY A 110 1.06 0.96 -10.41
CA GLY A 110 1.94 1.73 -11.29
C GLY A 110 2.23 3.12 -10.74
N HIS A 111 3.29 3.75 -11.25
CA HIS A 111 3.55 5.17 -11.01
C HIS A 111 2.92 6.02 -12.12
N SER A 112 2.58 7.26 -11.78
CA SER A 112 2.31 8.29 -12.77
C SER A 112 3.60 8.80 -13.40
N ASP A 113 3.47 9.26 -14.65
CA ASP A 113 4.48 9.97 -15.42
C ASP A 113 4.45 11.49 -15.21
N LEU A 114 3.41 12.03 -14.58
CA LEU A 114 3.27 13.47 -14.34
C LEU A 114 3.58 13.83 -12.89
N GLU A 115 4.49 14.79 -12.70
CA GLU A 115 4.91 15.30 -11.39
C GLU A 115 3.80 15.98 -10.56
N THR A 116 2.66 16.25 -11.18
CA THR A 116 1.47 16.83 -10.53
C THR A 116 0.54 15.80 -9.91
N ASP A 117 0.86 14.50 -10.05
CA ASP A 117 0.08 13.40 -9.49
C ASP A 117 0.70 12.87 -8.19
N ALA A 118 -0.13 12.45 -7.24
CA ALA A 118 0.35 11.87 -5.99
C ALA A 118 1.12 10.55 -6.22
N LEU A 119 0.81 9.84 -7.31
CA LEU A 119 1.47 8.58 -7.68
C LEU A 119 2.74 8.79 -8.54
N TYR A 120 3.26 10.01 -8.68
CA TYR A 120 4.56 10.25 -9.32
C TYR A 120 5.72 9.66 -8.50
N THR A 121 6.68 9.03 -9.17
CA THR A 121 7.73 8.21 -8.50
C THR A 121 8.76 9.01 -7.71
N SER A 122 8.89 10.32 -7.92
CA SER A 122 9.96 11.14 -7.35
C SER A 122 9.43 12.17 -6.36
N GLN A 123 10.17 12.36 -5.27
CA GLN A 123 9.87 13.41 -4.30
C GLN A 123 10.11 14.77 -4.96
N VAL A 124 9.04 15.55 -5.08
CA VAL A 124 9.09 16.94 -5.57
C VAL A 124 9.07 17.91 -4.39
N SER A 125 9.58 19.12 -4.61
CA SER A 125 9.70 20.16 -3.57
C SER A 125 8.37 20.60 -2.99
N ASN A 126 7.30 20.59 -3.80
CA ASN A 126 5.93 20.83 -3.38
C ASN A 126 5.07 19.60 -3.69
N PRO A 127 4.86 18.70 -2.72
CA PRO A 127 4.16 17.45 -2.96
C PRO A 127 2.74 17.65 -3.50
N PRO A 128 2.39 17.05 -4.65
CA PRO A 128 1.07 17.19 -5.21
C PRO A 128 -0.01 16.60 -4.29
N ALA A 129 -1.21 17.14 -4.40
CA ALA A 129 -2.41 16.51 -3.85
C ALA A 129 -2.81 15.30 -4.71
N ILE A 130 -3.78 14.53 -4.24
CA ILE A 130 -4.39 13.45 -5.05
C ILE A 130 -5.06 14.09 -6.26
N SER A 131 -4.64 13.70 -7.47
CA SER A 131 -5.08 14.32 -8.71
C SER A 131 -6.33 13.64 -9.28
N PRO A 132 -7.05 14.30 -10.21
CA PRO A 132 -8.10 13.63 -10.98
C PRO A 132 -7.60 12.42 -11.78
N ARG A 133 -6.33 12.39 -12.22
CA ARG A 133 -5.74 11.24 -12.94
C ARG A 133 -5.53 10.05 -12.00
N ASP A 134 -5.08 10.30 -10.77
CA ASP A 134 -4.97 9.28 -9.72
C ASP A 134 -6.34 8.61 -9.49
N ILE A 135 -7.39 9.42 -9.33
CA ILE A 135 -8.76 8.94 -9.09
C ILE A 135 -9.33 8.20 -10.30
N ASN A 136 -9.12 8.71 -11.52
CA ASN A 136 -9.59 8.02 -12.73
C ASN A 136 -8.88 6.67 -12.93
N THR A 137 -7.62 6.55 -12.51
CA THR A 137 -6.90 5.28 -12.50
C THR A 137 -7.49 4.34 -11.45
N LEU A 138 -7.75 4.83 -10.24
CA LEU A 138 -8.38 4.05 -9.18
C LEU A 138 -9.75 3.50 -9.60
N LYS A 139 -10.60 4.32 -10.22
CA LYS A 139 -11.90 3.89 -10.74
C LYS A 139 -11.77 2.70 -11.68
N LYS A 140 -10.86 2.78 -12.66
CA LYS A 140 -10.60 1.69 -13.60
C LYS A 140 -10.16 0.40 -12.92
N VAL A 141 -9.37 0.49 -11.84
CA VAL A 141 -8.95 -0.66 -11.03
C VAL A 141 -10.16 -1.31 -10.36
N TYR A 142 -11.06 -0.52 -9.75
CA TYR A 142 -12.23 -1.02 -9.03
C TYR A 142 -13.37 -1.49 -9.95
N GLU A 143 -13.37 -1.07 -11.22
CA GLU A 143 -14.24 -1.62 -12.26
C GLU A 143 -13.79 -3.01 -12.73
N GLN A 144 -12.56 -3.45 -12.43
CA GLN A 144 -12.10 -4.78 -12.81
C GLN A 144 -12.69 -5.87 -11.91
N PRO A 145 -13.02 -7.05 -12.46
CA PRO A 145 -13.47 -8.17 -11.66
C PRO A 145 -12.36 -8.66 -10.71
N THR A 146 -12.72 -8.94 -9.46
CA THR A 146 -11.82 -9.50 -8.44
C THR A 146 -12.41 -10.76 -7.79
N ARG A 147 -11.53 -11.66 -7.34
CA ARG A 147 -11.88 -12.83 -6.52
C ARG A 147 -11.75 -12.57 -5.02
N LEU A 148 -11.38 -11.35 -4.63
CA LEU A 148 -11.37 -10.94 -3.23
C LEU A 148 -12.79 -10.95 -2.65
N GLY A 149 -12.98 -11.57 -1.50
CA GLY A 149 -14.29 -11.81 -0.90
C GLY A 149 -15.06 -12.99 -1.50
N TRP A 150 -14.48 -13.73 -2.46
CA TRP A 150 -15.11 -14.91 -3.05
C TRP A 150 -14.56 -16.20 -2.45
N THR A 151 -15.40 -17.25 -2.52
CA THR A 151 -15.01 -18.62 -2.19
C THR A 151 -14.04 -19.14 -3.25
N LEU A 152 -12.94 -19.78 -2.85
CA LEU A 152 -12.09 -20.44 -3.83
C LEU A 152 -12.78 -21.71 -4.37
N PRO A 153 -12.80 -21.93 -5.70
CA PRO A 153 -13.29 -23.18 -6.25
C PRO A 153 -12.47 -24.34 -5.67
N ARG A 154 -13.15 -25.42 -5.26
CA ARG A 154 -12.47 -26.65 -4.85
C ARG A 154 -11.71 -27.15 -6.07
N VAL A 155 -10.39 -26.97 -6.09
CA VAL A 155 -9.54 -27.65 -7.07
C VAL A 155 -9.63 -29.12 -6.71
N GLY A 156 -10.42 -29.88 -7.48
CA GLY A 156 -10.43 -31.32 -7.38
C GLY A 156 -9.01 -31.80 -7.63
N ILE A 157 -8.37 -32.35 -6.60
CA ILE A 157 -7.14 -33.11 -6.77
C ILE A 157 -7.53 -34.26 -7.69
N ARG A 158 -7.18 -34.16 -8.98
CA ARG A 158 -7.16 -35.34 -9.84
C ARG A 158 -6.12 -36.26 -9.24
N ARG A 159 -6.60 -37.30 -8.55
CA ARG A 159 -5.79 -38.46 -8.18
C ARG A 159 -5.38 -39.20 -9.44
#